data_AF-A0A3D3MJG1-F1
#
_entry.id   AF-A0A3D3MJG1-F1
#
_cell.length_a   1.000
_cell.length_b   1.000
_cell.length_c   1.000
_cell.angle_alpha   90.00
_cell.angle_beta   90.00
_cell.angle_gamma   90.00
#
_symmetry.space_group_name_H-M   'P 1'
#
loop_
_entity.id
_entity.type
_entity.pdbx_description
1 polymer ?
#
loop_
_entity_poly.entity_id
_entity_poly.type
_entity_poly.pdbx_seq_one_letter_code
_entity_poly.pdbx_strand_id
1 'polypeptide(L)' 'MENDFKNDTQSLINDLRQAEKMLSEYSGGYSGQYFSAEEFHKDLKDHIFELENGNKAVLENLWNGMNS' A
#
# COMPACT_ATOMS: atom_id res chain seq x y z
N MET A 1 14.02 -21.51 1.59
CA MET A 1 12.83 -21.34 0.74
C MET A 1 11.66 -20.73 1.48
N GLU A 2 11.05 -21.37 2.49
CA GLU A 2 9.90 -20.75 3.21
C GLU A 2 10.30 -19.50 4.02
N ASN A 3 11.53 -19.48 4.56
CA ASN A 3 12.05 -18.33 5.30
C ASN A 3 12.43 -17.13 4.41
N ASP A 4 12.88 -17.36 3.18
CA ASP A 4 13.29 -16.28 2.27
C ASP A 4 12.07 -15.47 1.82
N PHE A 5 10.96 -16.17 1.53
CA PHE A 5 9.69 -15.54 1.12
C PHE A 5 9.02 -14.71 2.24
N LYS A 6 9.17 -15.14 3.51
CA LYS A 6 8.72 -14.37 4.67
C LYS A 6 9.53 -13.08 4.83
N ASN A 7 10.84 -13.13 4.57
CA ASN A 7 11.71 -11.95 4.63
C ASN A 7 11.38 -10.94 3.53
N ASP A 8 11.13 -11.41 2.30
CA ASP A 8 10.79 -10.52 1.18
C ASP A 8 9.44 -9.81 1.40
N THR A 9 8.44 -10.54 1.91
CA THR A 9 7.12 -9.97 2.24
C THR A 9 7.24 -8.94 3.36
N GLN A 10 8.07 -9.20 4.38
CA GLN A 10 8.28 -8.26 5.47
C GLN A 10 9.00 -6.98 5.03
N SER A 11 9.98 -7.09 4.13
CA SER A 11 10.64 -5.91 3.54
C SER A 11 9.64 -5.05 2.78
N LEU A 12 8.79 -5.67 1.95
CA LEU A 12 7.75 -4.98 1.22
C LEU A 12 6.76 -4.26 2.15
N ILE A 13 6.28 -4.92 3.21
CA ILE A 13 5.40 -4.30 4.20
C ILE A 13 6.08 -3.08 4.85
N ASN A 14 7.36 -3.18 5.18
CA ASN A 14 8.11 -2.07 5.78
C ASN A 14 8.23 -0.87 4.82
N ASP A 15 8.50 -1.13 3.53
CA ASP A 15 8.60 -0.07 2.52
C ASP A 15 7.25 0.60 2.28
N LEU A 16 6.17 -0.19 2.21
CA LEU A 16 4.81 0.34 2.09
C LEU A 16 4.40 1.18 3.30
N ARG A 17 4.78 0.77 4.52
CA ARG A 17 4.56 1.57 5.74
C ARG A 17 5.36 2.87 5.75
N GLN A 18 6.56 2.89 5.15
CA GLN A 18 7.30 4.14 4.99
C GLN A 18 6.61 5.07 3.99
N ALA A 19 6.14 4.54 2.86
CA ALA A 19 5.38 5.31 1.88
C ALA A 19 4.07 5.86 2.49
N GLU A 20 3.34 5.05 3.26
CA GLU A 20 2.12 5.47 3.97
C GLU A 20 2.37 6.62 4.94
N LYS A 21 3.48 6.61 5.68
CA LYS A 21 3.89 7.72 6.54
C LYS A 21 4.20 8.98 5.75
N MET A 22 4.96 8.88 4.66
CA MET A 22 5.24 10.03 3.80
C MET A 22 3.96 10.62 3.23
N LEU A 23 3.05 9.76 2.75
CA LEU A 23 1.77 10.16 2.18
C LEU A 23 0.88 10.89 3.20
N SER A 24 0.94 10.51 4.47
CA SER A 24 0.16 11.15 5.55
C SER A 24 0.47 12.65 5.74
N GLU A 25 1.59 13.13 5.21
CA GLU A 25 1.97 14.55 5.26
C GLU A 25 1.33 15.39 4.13
N TYR A 26 0.70 14.74 3.14
CA TYR A 26 0.05 15.38 2.01
C TYR A 26 -1.46 15.44 2.21
N SER A 27 -2.08 16.47 1.63
CA SER A 27 -3.53 16.68 1.65
C SER A 27 -4.01 17.22 0.31
N GLY A 28 -5.25 16.90 -0.06
CA GLY A 28 -5.85 17.31 -1.33
C GLY A 28 -5.18 16.67 -2.57
N GLY A 29 -5.42 17.27 -3.74
CA GLY A 29 -4.92 16.76 -5.03
C GLY A 29 -5.84 15.72 -5.67
N TYR A 30 -5.89 15.69 -7.01
CA TYR A 30 -6.68 14.73 -7.78
C TYR A 30 -5.75 13.96 -8.72
N SER A 31 -5.77 12.63 -8.62
CA SER A 31 -4.92 11.77 -9.46
C SER A 31 -5.64 11.15 -10.66
N GLY A 32 -6.94 11.42 -10.85
CA GLY A 32 -7.78 10.67 -11.79
C GLY A 32 -8.54 9.53 -11.10
N GLN A 33 -7.86 8.81 -10.21
CA GLN A 33 -8.42 7.69 -9.44
C GLN A 33 -8.86 8.11 -8.03
N TYR A 34 -8.08 8.96 -7.35
CA TYR A 34 -8.38 9.43 -6.01
C TYR A 34 -8.72 10.92 -6.01
N PHE A 35 -9.75 11.28 -5.25
CA PHE A 35 -10.22 12.66 -5.07
C PHE A 35 -9.33 13.46 -4.11
N SER A 36 -8.53 12.79 -3.29
CA SER A 36 -7.57 13.43 -2.39
C SER A 36 -6.44 12.50 -1.97
N ALA A 37 -5.31 13.08 -1.54
CA ALA A 37 -4.20 12.35 -0.94
C ALA A 37 -4.63 11.54 0.30
N GLU A 38 -5.62 12.02 1.05
CA GLU A 38 -6.20 11.35 2.21
C GLU A 38 -6.99 10.10 1.82
N GLU A 39 -7.71 10.14 0.69
CA GLU A 39 -8.40 8.97 0.16
C GLU A 39 -7.40 7.89 -0.26
N PHE A 40 -6.34 8.30 -0.97
CA PHE A 40 -5.24 7.40 -1.32
C PHE A 40 -4.52 6.86 -0.07
N HIS A 41 -4.31 7.71 0.94
CA HIS A 41 -3.68 7.34 2.20
C HIS A 41 -4.46 6.25 2.92
N LYS A 42 -5.78 6.41 3.00
CA LYS A 42 -6.68 5.42 3.58
C LYS A 42 -6.62 4.10 2.80
N ASP A 43 -6.72 4.17 1.47
CA ASP A 43 -6.70 2.97 0.63
C ASP A 43 -5.39 2.19 0.76
N LEU A 44 -4.25 2.89 0.71
CA LEU A 44 -2.93 2.28 0.93
C LEU A 44 -2.83 1.64 2.32
N LYS A 45 -3.34 2.29 3.36
CA LYS A 45 -3.33 1.77 4.73
C LYS A 45 -4.16 0.48 4.87
N ASP A 46 -5.32 0.42 4.23
CA ASP A 46 -6.19 -0.76 4.23
C ASP A 46 -5.53 -1.93 3.48
N HIS A 47 -4.89 -1.66 2.33
CA HIS A 47 -4.15 -2.67 1.59
C HIS A 47 -2.95 -3.25 2.37
N ILE A 48 -2.21 -2.41 3.11
CA ILE A 48 -1.11 -2.88 3.97
C ILE A 48 -1.65 -3.77 5.10
N PHE A 49 -2.77 -3.40 5.72
CA PHE A 49 -3.39 -4.20 6.78
C PHE A 49 -3.79 -5.59 6.28
N GLU A 50 -4.41 -5.69 5.10
CA GLU A 50 -4.75 -6.97 4.48
C GLU A 50 -3.50 -7.82 4.19
N LEU A 51 -2.43 -7.18 3.69
CA LEU A 51 -1.15 -7.85 3.42
C LEU A 51 -0.50 -8.38 4.70
N GLU A 52 -0.51 -7.61 5.78
CA GLU A 52 -0.02 -8.01 7.12
C GLU A 52 -0.80 -9.21 7.68
N ASN A 53 -2.09 -9.33 7.34
CA ASN A 53 -2.93 -10.48 7.69
C ASN A 53 -2.79 -11.67 6.73
N GLY A 54 -1.89 -11.58 5.75
CA GLY A 54 -1.56 -12.68 4.83
C GLY A 54 -2.38 -12.69 3.53
N ASN A 55 -3.23 -11.71 3.30
CA ASN A 55 -3.99 -11.58 2.06
C ASN A 55 -3.12 -10.98 0.94
N LYS A 56 -2.37 -11.83 0.22
CA LYS A 56 -1.45 -11.38 -0.84
C LYS A 56 -2.13 -10.91 -2.12
N ALA A 57 -3.40 -11.26 -2.35
CA ALA A 57 -4.14 -10.83 -3.55
C ALA A 57 -4.29 -9.29 -3.61
N VAL A 58 -4.18 -8.65 -2.45
CA VAL A 58 -4.21 -7.19 -2.31
C VAL A 58 -3.08 -6.49 -3.07
N LEU A 59 -1.96 -7.17 -3.36
CA LEU A 59 -0.85 -6.59 -4.12
C LEU A 59 -1.20 -6.32 -5.59
N GLU A 60 -2.02 -7.18 -6.21
CA GLU A 60 -2.49 -6.96 -7.58
C GLU A 60 -3.45 -5.76 -7.64
N ASN A 61 -4.34 -5.66 -6.65
CA ASN A 61 -5.26 -4.52 -6.53
C ASN A 61 -4.49 -3.21 -6.34
N LEU A 62 -3.49 -3.21 -5.46
CA LEU A 62 -2.62 -2.06 -5.21
C LEU A 62 -1.88 -1.64 -6.49
N TRP A 63 -1.29 -2.59 -7.22
CA TRP A 63 -0.55 -2.31 -8.46
C TRP A 63 -1.45 -1.74 -9.57
N ASN A 64 -2.67 -2.29 -9.73
CA ASN A 64 -3.63 -1.81 -10.70
C ASN A 64 -4.15 -0.41 -10.34
N GLY A 65 -4.42 -0.16 -9.05
CA GLY A 65 -4.85 1.15 -8.55
C GLY A 65 -3.80 2.26 -8.75
N MET A 66 -2.51 1.92 -8.80
CA MET A 66 -1.43 2.88 -9.06
C MET A 66 -1.13 3.14 -10.54
N ASN A 67 -1.47 2.22 -11.45
CA ASN A 67 -1.11 2.29 -12.87
C ASN A 67 -2.30 2.55 -13.81
N SER A 68 -3.45 2.95 -13.27
CA SER A 68 -4.68 3.26 -14.02
C SER A 68 -4.90 4.75 -14.19
#